data_AF-A0A534ZNR3-F1
#
_entry.id   AF-A0A534ZNR3-F1
#
_cell.length_a   1.000
_cell.length_b   1.000
_cell.length_c   1.000
_cell.angle_alpha   90.00
_cell.angle_beta   90.00
_cell.angle_gamma   90.00
#
_symmetry.space_group_name_H-M   'P 1'
#
loop_
_entity.id
_entity.type
_entity.pdbx_description
1 polymer ?
#
loop_
_entity_poly.entity_id
_entity_poly.type
_entity_poly.pdbx_seq_one_letter_code
_entity_poly.pdbx_strand_id
1 'polypeptide(L)'
;MQALAQRISDDICAALRVSGVRVRVAARRPPLRGGELQGLYTPAAGRGRDLITVWMLTAKRGQVVAFRTFLRTLLHELCHHLDYTLLHLRDSLHTQGFYQRESSLFHALEAGSVDAER
;
A
#
# COMPACT_ATOMS: atom_id res chain seq x y z
N MET A 1 2.66 -13.07 -5.52
CA MET A 1 2.73 -11.76 -4.84
C MET A 1 2.23 -10.60 -5.70
N GLN A 2 2.84 -10.27 -6.84
CA GLN A 2 2.42 -9.15 -7.71
C GLN A 2 0.91 -9.09 -8.01
N ALA A 3 0.34 -10.15 -8.58
CA ALA A 3 -1.07 -10.16 -8.98
C ALA A 3 -2.03 -10.06 -7.77
N LEU A 4 -1.67 -10.67 -6.64
CA LEU A 4 -2.47 -10.60 -5.42
C LEU A 4 -2.43 -9.21 -4.79
N ALA A 5 -1.26 -8.58 -4.74
CA ALA A 5 -1.11 -7.22 -4.25
C ALA A 5 -1.90 -6.23 -5.11
N GLN A 6 -1.86 -6.38 -6.44
CA GLN A 6 -2.69 -5.58 -7.35
C GLN A 6 -4.19 -5.80 -7.09
N ARG A 7 -4.63 -7.05 -6.96
CA ARG A 7 -6.04 -7.38 -6.70
C ARG A 7 -6.55 -6.78 -5.39
N ILE A 8 -5.79 -6.91 -4.30
CA ILE A 8 -6.15 -6.30 -3.01
C ILE A 8 -6.35 -4.79 -3.16
N SER A 9 -5.42 -4.10 -3.83
CA SER A 9 -5.54 -2.66 -4.07
C SER A 9 -6.72 -2.31 -4.97
N ASP A 10 -6.95 -3.07 -6.04
CA ASP A 10 -8.09 -2.86 -6.95
C ASP A 10 -9.43 -3.04 -6.23
N ASP A 11 -9.57 -4.10 -5.43
CA ASP A 11 -10.81 -4.41 -4.71
C ASP A 11 -11.13 -3.34 -3.65
N ILE A 12 -10.12 -2.86 -2.91
CA ILE A 12 -10.29 -1.75 -1.95
C ILE A 12 -10.67 -0.45 -2.69
N CYS A 13 -9.96 -0.10 -3.77
CA CYS A 13 -10.29 1.09 -4.56
C CYS A 13 -11.71 1.01 -5.14
N ALA A 14 -12.12 -0.16 -5.64
CA ALA A 14 -13.46 -0.39 -6.17
C ALA A 14 -14.54 -0.28 -5.09
N ALA A 15 -14.33 -0.89 -3.91
CA ALA A 15 -15.25 -0.81 -2.78
C ALA A 15 -15.45 0.65 -2.30
N LEU A 16 -14.38 1.44 -2.34
CA LEU A 16 -14.40 2.87 -1.98
C LEU A 16 -14.77 3.80 -3.16
N ARG A 17 -15.04 3.24 -4.34
CA ARG A 17 -15.43 3.95 -5.57
C ARG A 17 -14.45 5.04 -6.00
N VAL A 18 -13.16 4.79 -5.83
CA VAL A 18 -12.08 5.68 -6.29
C VAL A 18 -11.36 5.10 -7.50
N SER A 19 -10.59 5.94 -8.20
CA SER A 19 -9.69 5.46 -9.26
C SER A 19 -8.72 4.41 -8.72
N GLY A 20 -8.43 3.38 -9.51
CA GLY A 20 -7.46 2.36 -9.14
C GLY A 20 -6.01 2.84 -9.25
N VAL A 21 -5.15 2.24 -8.44
CA VAL A 21 -3.69 2.47 -8.41
C VAL A 21 -2.94 1.26 -8.97
N ARG A 22 -1.83 1.48 -9.68
CA ARG A 22 -0.96 0.36 -10.11
C ARG A 22 -0.07 -0.05 -8.96
N VAL A 23 0.12 -1.34 -8.78
CA VAL A 23 1.05 -1.91 -7.80
C VAL A 23 2.23 -2.53 -8.54
N ARG A 24 3.42 -2.33 -8.02
CA ARG A 24 4.65 -2.98 -8.46
C ARG A 24 5.34 -3.62 -7.26
N VAL A 25 5.50 -4.93 -7.32
CA VAL A 25 6.24 -5.72 -6.35
C VAL A 25 7.63 -6.00 -6.93
N ALA A 26 8.64 -5.33 -6.40
CA ALA A 26 10.02 -5.49 -6.82
C ALA A 26 10.81 -6.37 -5.83
N ALA A 27 11.93 -6.96 -6.28
CA ALA A 27 12.74 -7.80 -5.42
C ALA A 27 13.46 -6.97 -4.34
N ARG A 28 14.31 -6.01 -4.73
CA ARG A 28 15.18 -5.27 -3.83
C ARG A 28 15.01 -3.76 -4.00
N ARG A 29 15.07 -3.04 -2.87
CA ARG A 29 15.06 -1.58 -2.84
C ARG A 29 16.33 -1.01 -3.51
N PRO A 30 16.23 0.01 -4.37
CA PRO A 30 17.40 0.77 -4.83
C PRO A 30 18.07 1.48 -3.65
N PRO A 31 19.41 1.60 -3.62
CA PRO A 31 20.10 2.34 -2.56
C PRO A 31 19.80 3.84 -2.66
N LEU A 32 18.77 4.31 -1.95
CA LEU A 32 18.45 5.73 -1.79
C LEU A 32 18.98 6.22 -0.43
N ARG A 33 19.64 7.39 -0.42
CA ARG A 33 20.06 8.06 0.81
C ARG A 33 18.84 8.71 1.48
N GLY A 34 18.47 8.25 2.67
CA GLY A 34 17.40 8.83 3.50
C GLY A 34 16.17 7.93 3.67
N GLY A 35 15.80 7.69 4.93
CA GLY A 35 14.53 7.09 5.37
C GLY A 35 14.36 5.57 5.18
N GLU A 36 13.65 4.94 6.12
CA GLU A 36 13.07 3.61 5.96
C GLU A 36 11.84 3.68 5.04
N LEU A 37 12.05 3.95 3.75
CA LEU A 37 11.01 3.68 2.76
C LEU A 37 10.82 2.16 2.68
N GLN A 38 9.76 1.67 3.32
CA GLN A 38 9.31 0.28 3.27
C GLN A 38 8.47 0.05 2.00
N GLY A 39 7.78 1.09 1.52
CA GLY A 39 7.14 1.19 0.21
C GLY A 39 7.39 2.57 -0.41
N LEU A 40 6.80 2.81 -1.59
CA LEU A 40 6.80 4.11 -2.25
C LEU A 40 5.53 4.31 -3.08
N TYR A 41 4.73 5.29 -2.70
CA TYR A 41 3.68 5.87 -3.52
C TYR A 41 4.22 6.98 -4.44
N THR A 42 3.93 6.89 -5.73
CA THR A 42 4.33 7.85 -6.77
C THR A 42 3.10 8.32 -7.55
N PRO A 43 2.70 9.59 -7.38
CA PRO A 43 1.65 10.19 -8.20
C PRO A 43 2.04 10.18 -9.68
N ALA A 44 1.09 9.89 -10.56
CA ALA A 44 1.29 9.92 -12.01
C ALA A 44 1.36 11.34 -12.58
N ALA A 45 1.15 12.36 -11.76
CA ALA A 45 1.16 13.77 -12.15
C ALA A 45 0.30 14.04 -13.40
N GLY A 46 -0.89 13.42 -13.46
CA GLY A 46 -1.83 13.55 -14.58
C GLY A 46 -1.53 12.67 -15.80
N ARG A 47 -0.49 11.82 -15.77
CA ARG A 47 -0.14 10.91 -16.88
C ARG A 47 -0.41 9.45 -16.52
N GLY A 48 -1.69 9.08 -16.53
CA GLY A 48 -2.15 7.71 -16.26
C GLY A 48 -2.39 7.44 -14.78
N ARG A 49 -2.28 6.17 -14.36
CA ARG A 49 -2.52 5.74 -12.99
C ARG A 49 -1.27 5.91 -12.12
N ASP A 50 -1.50 6.37 -10.89
CA ASP A 50 -0.52 6.40 -9.80
C ASP A 50 0.12 5.02 -9.59
N LEU A 51 1.27 4.99 -8.93
CA LEU A 51 2.07 3.78 -8.74
C LEU A 51 2.46 3.60 -7.27
N ILE A 52 2.11 2.45 -6.71
CA ILE A 52 2.66 1.91 -5.47
C ILE A 52 3.79 0.95 -5.82
N THR A 53 4.96 1.13 -5.22
CA THR A 53 6.06 0.18 -5.29
C THR A 53 6.35 -0.38 -3.90
N VAL A 54 6.39 -1.70 -3.78
CA VAL A 54 6.78 -2.41 -2.54
C VAL A 54 7.88 -3.43 -2.84
N TRP A 55 8.69 -3.76 -1.84
CA TRP A 55 9.83 -4.66 -2.00
C TRP A 55 9.65 -5.96 -1.22
N MET A 56 10.04 -7.08 -1.84
CA MET A 56 9.92 -8.41 -1.22
C MET A 56 11.11 -8.80 -0.34
N LEU A 57 12.26 -8.14 -0.49
CA LEU A 57 13.48 -8.44 0.26
C LEU A 57 13.84 -7.29 1.21
N THR A 58 14.18 -7.63 2.45
CA THR A 58 14.67 -6.67 3.44
C THR A 58 15.93 -5.98 2.96
N ALA A 59 16.01 -4.66 3.13
CA ALA A 59 17.11 -3.87 2.58
C ALA A 59 18.50 -4.32 3.10
N LYS A 60 18.58 -4.65 4.40
CA LYS A 60 19.85 -4.99 5.08
C LYS A 60 20.29 -6.44 4.86
N ARG A 61 19.38 -7.41 4.95
CA ARG A 61 19.72 -8.85 4.96
C ARG A 61 19.32 -9.59 3.68
N GLY A 62 18.54 -8.98 2.78
CA GLY A 62 18.06 -9.64 1.56
C GLY A 62 17.10 -10.80 1.83
N GLN A 63 16.53 -10.88 3.03
CA GLN A 63 15.57 -11.92 3.41
C GLN A 63 14.17 -11.55 2.96
N VAL A 64 13.34 -12.55 2.64
CA VAL A 64 11.93 -12.35 2.33
C VAL A 64 11.24 -11.61 3.48
N VAL A 65 10.52 -10.53 3.15
CA VAL A 65 9.74 -9.76 4.12
C VAL A 65 8.58 -10.61 4.63
N ALA A 66 8.35 -10.59 5.95
CA ALA A 66 7.23 -11.29 6.56
C ALA A 66 5.90 -10.81 5.95
N PHE A 67 4.95 -11.72 5.72
CA PHE A 67 3.69 -11.39 5.04
C PHE A 67 2.95 -10.21 5.70
N ARG A 68 2.82 -10.23 7.03
CA ARG A 68 2.17 -9.14 7.79
C ARG A 68 2.86 -7.79 7.54
N THR A 69 4.19 -7.76 7.54
CA THR A 69 4.96 -6.54 7.25
C THR A 69 4.70 -6.09 5.82
N PHE A 70 4.78 -6.99 4.84
CA PHE A 70 4.51 -6.68 3.44
C PHE A 70 3.10 -6.10 3.23
N LEU A 71 2.09 -6.72 3.82
CA LEU A 71 0.71 -6.27 3.68
C LEU A 71 0.51 -4.88 4.29
N ARG A 72 1.02 -4.63 5.50
CA ARG A 72 0.94 -3.31 6.12
C ARG A 72 1.65 -2.23 5.32
N THR A 73 2.80 -2.56 4.74
CA THR A 73 3.50 -1.66 3.82
C THR A 73 2.64 -1.35 2.58
N LEU A 74 2.02 -2.35 1.96
CA LEU A 74 1.11 -2.13 0.82
C LEU A 74 -0.06 -1.21 1.20
N LEU A 75 -0.69 -1.47 2.36
CA LEU A 75 -1.82 -0.67 2.84
C LEU A 75 -1.41 0.75 3.24
N HIS A 76 -0.21 0.93 3.77
CA HIS A 76 0.36 2.25 4.04
C HIS A 76 0.45 3.08 2.75
N GLU A 77 1.04 2.54 1.69
CA GLU A 77 1.12 3.24 0.41
C GLU A 77 -0.26 3.43 -0.25
N LEU A 78 -1.20 2.51 -0.01
CA LEU A 78 -2.58 2.67 -0.44
C LEU A 78 -3.30 3.80 0.32
N CYS A 79 -3.03 3.98 1.61
CA CYS A 79 -3.55 5.13 2.37
C CYS A 79 -3.07 6.45 1.77
N HIS A 80 -1.83 6.55 1.30
CA HIS A 80 -1.38 7.73 0.55
C HIS A 80 -2.23 7.97 -0.70
N HIS A 81 -2.54 6.93 -1.47
CA HIS A 81 -3.45 7.07 -2.61
C HIS A 81 -4.83 7.57 -2.20
N LEU A 82 -5.45 6.95 -1.19
CA LEU A 82 -6.78 7.31 -0.70
C LEU A 82 -6.83 8.73 -0.11
N ASP A 83 -5.77 9.19 0.54
CA ASP A 83 -5.69 10.56 1.06
C ASP A 83 -5.88 11.58 -0.07
N TYR A 84 -5.32 11.32 -1.26
CA TYR A 84 -5.46 12.19 -2.42
C TYR A 84 -6.77 11.96 -3.17
N THR A 85 -7.18 10.71 -3.40
CA THR A 85 -8.31 10.40 -4.29
C THR A 85 -9.67 10.35 -3.60
N LEU A 86 -9.71 9.96 -2.33
CA LEU A 86 -10.95 9.86 -1.54
C LEU A 86 -11.14 11.08 -0.63
N LEU A 87 -10.08 11.48 0.09
CA LEU A 87 -10.17 12.54 1.09
C LEU A 87 -9.78 13.92 0.54
N HIS A 88 -9.22 13.97 -0.67
CA HIS A 88 -8.79 15.20 -1.35
C HIS A 88 -7.84 16.06 -0.50
N LEU A 89 -6.99 15.41 0.29
CA LEU A 89 -5.98 16.09 1.09
C LEU A 89 -4.90 16.68 0.18
N ARG A 90 -4.41 17.87 0.51
CA ARG A 90 -3.29 18.49 -0.20
C ARG A 90 -1.98 17.73 0.04
N ASP A 91 -1.78 17.30 1.27
CA ASP A 91 -0.59 16.61 1.75
C ASP A 91 -1.01 15.37 2.55
N SER A 92 -0.35 14.24 2.30
CA SER A 92 -0.61 12.98 3.02
C SER A 92 0.49 12.77 4.08
N LEU A 93 0.32 13.46 5.21
CA LEU A 93 1.25 13.41 6.34
C LEU A 93 0.97 12.21 7.25
N HIS A 94 2.02 11.60 7.79
CA HIS A 94 1.96 10.46 8.72
C HIS A 94 1.47 10.86 10.13
N THR A 95 0.23 11.32 10.21
CA THR A 95 -0.46 11.69 11.46
C THR A 95 -1.06 10.46 12.15
N GLN A 96 -1.51 10.62 13.40
CA GLN A 96 -2.27 9.57 14.09
C GLN A 96 -3.47 9.07 13.26
N GLY A 97 -4.21 9.97 12.62
CA GLY A 97 -5.34 9.61 11.77
C GLY A 97 -4.95 8.80 10.53
N PHE A 98 -3.76 9.06 9.97
CA PHE A 98 -3.20 8.25 8.88
C PHE A 98 -2.97 6.81 9.33
N TYR A 99 -2.29 6.61 10.47
CA TYR A 99 -2.02 5.27 11.01
C TYR A 99 -3.30 4.52 11.41
N GLN A 100 -4.32 5.23 11.88
CA GLN A 100 -5.63 4.65 12.17
C GLN A 100 -6.32 4.13 10.90
N ARG A 101 -6.25 4.85 9.77
CA ARG A 101 -6.79 4.37 8.49
C ARG A 101 -6.08 3.11 8.00
N GLU A 102 -4.75 3.09 8.05
CA GLU A 102 -3.96 1.89 7.69
C GLU A 102 -4.36 0.69 8.55
N SER A 103 -4.45 0.90 9.87
CA SER A 103 -4.83 -0.16 10.80
C SER A 103 -6.27 -0.65 10.57
N SER A 104 -7.20 0.26 10.27
CA SER A 104 -8.58 -0.07 9.93
C SER A 104 -8.68 -0.93 8.67
N LEU A 105 -7.93 -0.60 7.61
CA LEU A 105 -7.86 -1.43 6.40
C LEU A 105 -7.29 -2.81 6.70
N PHE A 106 -6.22 -2.87 7.49
CA PHE A 106 -5.58 -4.14 7.86
C PHE A 106 -6.57 -5.06 8.61
N HIS A 107 -7.27 -4.53 9.62
CA HIS A 107 -8.26 -5.29 10.38
C HIS A 107 -9.49 -5.67 9.56
N ALA A 108 -9.93 -4.84 8.61
CA ALA A 108 -11.02 -5.19 7.70
C ALA A 108 -10.67 -6.41 6.84
N LEU A 109 -9.43 -6.52 6.36
CA LEU A 109 -8.96 -7.68 5.61
C LEU A 109 -8.82 -8.93 6.49
N GLU A 110 -8.34 -8.80 7.73
CA GLU A 110 -8.32 -9.93 8.68
C GLU A 110 -9.73 -10.41 9.06
N ALA A 111 -10.68 -9.49 9.25
CA ALA A 111 -12.06 -9.85 9.56
C ALA A 111 -12.74 -10.55 8.37
N GLY A 112 -12.53 -10.05 7.15
CA GLY A 112 -13.08 -10.68 5.94
C GLY A 112 -12.57 -12.11 5.67
N SER A 113 -11.36 -12.46 6.14
CA SER A 113 -10.88 -13.85 6.08
C SER A 113 -11.65 -14.80 6.98
N VAL A 114 -12.19 -14.34 8.11
CA VAL A 114 -12.99 -15.17 9.03
C VAL A 114 -14.37 -15.49 8.44
N ASP A 115 -14.96 -14.54 7.70
CA ASP A 115 -16.27 -14.73 7.08
C ASP A 115 -16.21 -15.60 5.81
N ALA A 116 -15.06 -15.65 5.11
CA ALA A 116 -14.87 -16.47 3.92
C ALA A 116 -14.61 -17.96 4.21
N GLU A 117 -14.26 -18.30 5.44
CA GLU A 117 -14.01 -19.67 5.92
C GLU A 117 -15.23 -20.30 6.63
N ARG A 118 -16.36 -19.60 6.63
CA ARG A 118 -17.64 -20.04 7.22
C ARG A 118 -18.66 -20.44 6.17
#